data_AF-P0DJ08-F1
#
_entry.id   AF-P0DJ08-F1
#
_cell.length_a   1.000
_cell.length_b   1.000
_cell.length_c   1.000
_cell.angle_alpha   90.00
_cell.angle_beta   90.00
_cell.angle_gamma   90.00
#
_symmetry.space_group_name_H-M   'P 1'
#
loop_
_entity.id
_entity.type
_entity.pdbx_description
1 polymer ?
#
loop_
_entity_poly.entity_id
_entity_poly.type
_entity_poly.pdbx_seq_one_letter_code
_entity_poly.pdbx_strand_id
1 'polypeptide(L)' 'MNFATKVSLLLLAIAVIVIVEGGEGDSWFEEHEESDTERDFPLSKEYESCVRPRKCKPPLKCNKAQICVDPNKGW' A
#
# COMPACT_ATOMS: atom_id res chain seq x y z
N MET A 1 4.40 -4.68 -43.22
CA MET A 1 4.22 -5.35 -41.91
C MET A 1 2.79 -5.88 -41.85
N ASN A 2 2.62 -7.19 -41.69
CA ASN A 2 1.29 -7.79 -41.55
C ASN A 2 0.65 -7.36 -40.23
N PHE A 3 -0.69 -7.32 -40.18
CA PHE A 3 -1.44 -6.97 -38.96
C PHE A 3 -1.00 -7.82 -37.76
N ALA A 4 -0.78 -9.13 -37.99
CA ALA A 4 -0.25 -10.05 -36.99
C ALA A 4 1.12 -9.62 -36.43
N THR A 5 2.03 -9.12 -37.28
CA THR A 5 3.35 -8.66 -36.84
C THR A 5 3.24 -7.42 -35.95
N LYS A 6 2.31 -6.51 -36.26
CA LYS A 6 2.06 -5.31 -35.42
C LYS A 6 1.55 -5.70 -34.03
N VAL A 7 0.60 -6.62 -33.95
CA VAL A 7 0.05 -7.10 -32.67
C VAL A 7 1.11 -7.81 -31.85
N SER A 8 1.94 -8.64 -32.48
CA SER A 8 3.02 -9.36 -31.80
C SER A 8 4.09 -8.42 -31.24
N LEU A 9 4.47 -7.36 -31.96
CA LEU A 9 5.37 -6.33 -31.44
C LEU A 9 4.76 -5.54 -30.28
N LEU A 10 3.45 -5.26 -30.34
CA LEU A 10 2.74 -4.57 -29.27
C LEU A 10 2.73 -5.38 -27.97
N LEU A 11 2.44 -6.69 -28.06
CA LEU A 11 2.45 -7.59 -26.91
C LEU A 11 3.85 -7.69 -26.27
N LEU A 12 4.89 -7.72 -27.10
CA LEU A 12 6.27 -7.81 -26.63
C LEU A 12 6.69 -6.53 -25.90
N ALA A 13 6.28 -5.35 -26.38
CA ALA A 13 6.53 -4.08 -25.70
C ALA A 13 5.85 -4.01 -24.31
N ILE A 14 4.60 -4.47 -24.20
CA ILE A 14 3.88 -4.51 -22.91
C ILE A 14 4.57 -5.44 -21.92
N ALA A 15 5.01 -6.63 -22.37
CA ALA A 15 5.72 -7.57 -21.52
C ALA A 15 7.04 -6.99 -20.97
N VAL A 16 7.79 -6.24 -21.79
CA VAL A 16 9.02 -5.57 -21.33
C VAL A 16 8.72 -4.50 -20.28
N ILE A 17 7.67 -3.70 -20.46
CA ILE A 17 7.27 -2.67 -19.47
C ILE A 17 6.93 -3.32 -18.12
N VAL A 18 6.13 -4.39 -18.13
CA VAL A 18 5.73 -5.11 -16.91
C VAL A 18 6.93 -5.77 -16.22
N ILE A 19 7.94 -6.26 -16.96
CA ILE A 19 9.15 -6.85 -16.36
C ILE A 19 10.08 -5.76 -15.79
N VAL A 20 10.18 -4.60 -16.45
CA VAL A 20 11.00 -3.48 -15.95
C VAL A 20 10.39 -2.90 -14.68
N GLU A 21 9.06 -2.74 -14.61
CA GLU A 21 8.38 -2.26 -13.39
C GLU A 21 8.23 -3.34 -12.32
N GLY A 22 8.13 -4.62 -12.70
CA GLY A 22 7.98 -5.76 -11.78
C GLY A 22 9.30 -6.40 -11.33
N GLY A 23 10.44 -5.91 -11.80
CA GLY A 23 11.77 -6.45 -11.54
C GLY A 23 12.42 -5.95 -10.25
N GLU A 24 11.88 -4.91 -9.61
CA GLU A 24 12.28 -4.47 -8.27
C GLU A 24 11.52 -5.27 -7.20
N GLY A 25 11.83 -6.56 -7.16
CA GLY A 25 11.47 -7.47 -6.09
C GLY A 25 12.50 -7.43 -4.97
N ASP A 26 12.64 -6.29 -4.29
CA ASP A 26 13.25 -6.17 -2.97
C ASP A 26 12.59 -4.99 -2.23
N SER A 27 12.02 -5.26 -1.05
CA SER A 27 11.50 -4.26 -0.09
C SER A 27 10.21 -3.52 -0.51
N TRP A 28 9.06 -4.17 -0.39
CA TRP A 28 8.13 -3.91 0.72
C TRP A 28 7.86 -2.43 1.04
N PHE A 29 6.68 -2.00 0.54
CA PHE A 29 5.78 -0.98 1.10
C PHE A 29 6.03 0.51 0.81
N GLU A 30 5.24 0.95 -0.18
CA GLU A 30 4.50 2.22 -0.19
C GLU A 30 5.34 3.49 -0.07
N GLU A 31 5.93 3.84 -1.21
CA GLU A 31 5.72 5.19 -1.74
C GLU A 31 4.23 5.53 -1.68
N HIS A 32 3.83 6.37 -0.74
CA HIS A 32 3.01 7.53 -1.02
C HIS A 32 3.06 8.46 0.20
N GLU A 33 3.92 9.46 0.07
CA GLU A 33 3.70 10.80 0.58
C GLU A 33 2.34 11.27 0.03
N GLU A 34 1.25 10.89 0.70
CA GLU A 34 -0.10 11.37 0.39
C GLU A 34 -0.23 12.80 0.89
N SER A 35 0.17 13.69 -0.01
CA SER A 35 -0.08 15.12 -0.09
C SER A 35 -1.46 15.51 0.47
N ASP A 36 -1.42 16.46 1.39
CA ASP A 36 -2.36 17.55 1.61
C ASP A 36 -3.83 17.39 1.15
N THR A 37 -4.74 17.45 2.13
CA THR A 37 -6.16 17.91 2.01
C THR A 37 -7.28 16.86 1.94
N GLU A 38 -7.21 15.75 2.68
CA GLU A 38 -8.40 15.00 3.11
C GLU A 38 -8.58 15.22 4.63
N ARG A 39 -9.80 15.39 5.14
CA ARG A 39 -10.03 15.71 6.57
C ARG A 39 -9.50 14.59 7.47
N ASP A 40 -8.25 14.73 7.92
CA ASP A 40 -7.55 13.71 8.69
C ASP A 40 -8.27 13.49 10.02
N PHE A 41 -8.78 12.27 10.23
CA PHE A 41 -9.41 11.92 11.49
C PHE A 41 -8.36 11.94 12.61
N PRO A 42 -8.70 12.36 13.84
CA PRO A 42 -7.74 12.36 14.93
C PRO A 42 -7.18 10.95 15.15
N LEU A 43 -5.87 10.88 15.37
CA LEU A 43 -5.19 9.62 15.65
C LEU A 43 -5.77 8.97 16.92
N SER A 44 -6.16 7.70 16.78
CA SER A 44 -6.75 6.91 17.85
C SER A 44 -5.73 6.51 18.90
N LYS A 45 -6.11 6.60 20.18
CA LYS A 45 -5.28 6.23 21.34
C LYS A 45 -5.28 4.72 21.57
N GLU A 46 -4.56 4.29 22.60
CA GLU A 46 -4.54 2.89 23.01
C GLU A 46 -5.94 2.38 23.34
N TYR A 47 -6.28 1.20 22.80
CA TYR A 47 -7.59 0.54 22.87
C TYR A 47 -8.75 1.27 22.19
N GLU A 48 -8.49 2.34 21.44
CA GLU A 48 -9.50 2.95 20.57
C GLU A 48 -9.60 2.25 19.22
N SER A 49 -10.73 2.46 18.54
CA SER A 49 -11.04 1.86 17.25
C SER A 49 -10.23 2.46 16.10
N CYS A 50 -9.62 1.60 15.28
CA CYS A 50 -8.88 1.93 14.06
C CYS A 50 -9.56 1.41 12.79
N VAL A 51 -10.90 1.38 12.78
CA VAL A 51 -11.68 1.12 11.57
C VAL A 51 -11.40 2.24 10.57
N ARG A 52 -10.95 1.88 9.35
CA ARG A 52 -10.66 2.85 8.28
C ARG A 52 -11.83 3.83 8.12
N PRO A 53 -11.57 5.14 7.99
CA PRO A 53 -10.26 5.78 7.75
C PRO A 53 -9.43 6.11 9.00
N ARG A 54 -9.85 5.73 10.22
CA ARG A 54 -9.12 6.06 11.45
C ARG A 54 -7.78 5.31 11.53
N LYS A 55 -6.73 6.01 11.99
CA LYS A 55 -5.37 5.47 12.18
C LYS A 55 -4.98 5.52 13.66
N CYS A 56 -4.12 4.59 14.07
CA CYS A 56 -3.59 4.57 15.43
C CYS A 56 -2.45 5.58 15.62
N LYS A 57 -2.36 6.18 16.81
CA LYS A 57 -1.21 7.00 17.18
C LYS A 57 0.05 6.11 17.32
N PRO A 58 1.20 6.47 16.72
CA PRO A 58 2.45 5.76 16.98
C PRO A 58 2.80 5.71 18.48
N PRO A 59 3.38 4.62 19.00
CA PRO A 59 3.84 3.41 18.30
C PRO A 59 2.77 2.32 18.12
N LEU A 60 1.50 2.61 18.44
CA LEU A 60 0.41 1.63 18.42
C LEU A 60 0.14 1.10 17.00
N LYS A 61 -0.25 -0.17 16.91
CA LYS A 61 -0.65 -0.83 15.67
C LYS A 61 -2.11 -1.25 15.76
N CYS A 62 -2.81 -1.16 14.63
CA CYS A 62 -4.17 -1.66 14.50
C CYS A 62 -4.13 -3.20 14.40
N ASN A 63 -4.81 -3.91 15.30
CA ASN A 63 -4.84 -5.38 15.28
C ASN A 63 -6.09 -5.92 14.54
N LYS A 64 -6.22 -7.25 14.49
CA LYS A 64 -7.38 -7.95 13.89
C LYS A 64 -8.74 -7.60 14.51
N ALA A 65 -8.76 -7.11 15.75
CA ALA A 65 -9.98 -6.68 16.44
C ALA A 65 -10.32 -5.20 16.14
N GLN A 66 -9.61 -4.57 15.20
CA GLN A 66 -9.81 -3.18 14.79
C GLN A 66 -9.63 -2.19 15.95
N ILE A 67 -8.69 -2.48 16.86
CA ILE A 67 -8.28 -1.58 17.95
C ILE A 67 -6.76 -1.31 17.91
N CYS A 68 -6.36 -0.16 18.45
CA CYS A 68 -4.96 0.24 18.57
C CYS A 68 -4.32 -0.38 19.81
N VAL A 69 -3.29 -1.20 19.61
CA VAL A 69 -2.55 -1.88 20.69
C VAL A 69 -1.06 -1.69 20.53
N ASP A 70 -0.34 -1.67 21.64
CA ASP A 70 1.12 -1.69 21.62
C ASP A 70 1.60 -3.11 21.23
N PRO A 71 2.39 -3.26 20.17
CA PRO A 71 2.89 -4.57 19.75
C PRO A 71 3.83 -5.23 20.78
N ASN A 72 4.40 -4.46 21.71
CA ASN A 72 5.30 -4.93 22.76
C ASN A 72 4.57 -5.29 24.06
N LYS A 73 3.26 -5.05 24.18
CA LYS A 73 2.50 -5.40 25.40
C LYS A 73 2.31 -6.91 25.61
N GLY A 74 2.71 -7.75 24.66
CA GLY A 74 2.74 -9.21 24.83
C GLY A 74 1.35 -9.86 24.95
N TRP A 75 0.36 -9.31 24.24
CA TRP A 75 -1.03 -9.76 24.23
C TRP A 75 -1.28 -10.92 23.27
#